data_AF-A0A2D3T1L7-F1
#
_entry.id   AF-A0A2D3T1L7-F1
#
_cell.length_a   1.000
_cell.length_b   1.000
_cell.length_c   1.000
_cell.angle_alpha   90.00
_cell.angle_beta   90.00
_cell.angle_gamma   90.00
#
_symmetry.space_group_name_H-M   'P 1'
#
loop_
_entity.id
_entity.type
_entity.pdbx_description
1 polymer ?
#
loop_
_entity_poly.entity_id
_entity_poly.type
_entity_poly.pdbx_seq_one_letter_code
_entity_poly.pdbx_strand_id
1 'polypeptide(L)'
;MSQSEKRQRTQLLLGILCTPEEKKLIQEKAEASGLSVGEFLRRCALGRRITPKTDVKLISELSKTGLLQKQLFNEGKGVHSQEYSDILVALKKAILKIDFKE
;
A
#
# COMPACT_ATOMS: atom_id res chain seq x y z
N MET A 1 18.06 -27.02 -14.81
CA MET A 1 16.85 -26.43 -15.43
C MET A 1 16.14 -25.58 -14.38
N SER A 2 16.16 -24.26 -14.55
CA SER A 2 15.75 -23.27 -13.55
C SER A 2 14.22 -23.27 -13.33
N GLN A 3 13.78 -23.29 -12.07
CA GLN A 3 12.37 -23.23 -11.66
C GLN A 3 11.62 -21.97 -12.17
N SER A 4 12.32 -20.99 -12.73
CA SER A 4 11.76 -19.70 -13.18
C SER A 4 10.87 -19.80 -14.43
N GLU A 5 11.10 -20.75 -15.34
CA GLU A 5 10.26 -20.89 -16.56
C GLU A 5 8.83 -21.33 -16.22
N LYS A 6 8.64 -22.15 -15.18
CA LYS A 6 7.32 -22.67 -14.79
C LYS A 6 6.35 -21.61 -14.23
N ARG A 7 6.81 -20.39 -13.94
CA ARG A 7 5.98 -19.32 -13.34
C ARG A 7 5.58 -18.22 -14.31
N GLN A 8 6.02 -18.28 -15.57
CA GLN A 8 5.64 -17.27 -16.55
C GLN A 8 4.15 -17.36 -16.88
N ARG A 9 3.46 -16.23 -16.76
CA ARG A 9 2.03 -16.10 -17.06
C ARG A 9 1.86 -15.89 -18.58
N THR A 10 1.92 -16.98 -19.33
CA THR A 10 1.92 -16.96 -20.81
C THR A 10 0.55 -17.15 -21.45
N GLN A 11 -0.45 -17.66 -20.72
CA GLN A 11 -1.78 -17.90 -21.26
C GLN A 11 -2.73 -16.71 -21.04
N LEU A 12 -3.48 -16.38 -22.09
CA LEU A 12 -4.59 -15.42 -22.06
C LEU A 12 -5.79 -16.06 -21.36
N LEU A 13 -6.31 -15.38 -20.34
CA LEU A 13 -7.39 -15.92 -19.52
C LEU A 13 -8.77 -15.36 -19.90
N LEU A 14 -8.87 -14.09 -20.33
CA LEU A 14 -10.16 -13.41 -20.44
C LEU A 14 -10.31 -12.58 -21.72
N GLY A 15 -11.33 -12.93 -22.52
CA GLY A 15 -11.96 -12.11 -23.56
C GLY A 15 -13.42 -11.84 -23.18
N ILE A 16 -13.64 -11.16 -22.05
CA ILE A 16 -14.98 -10.98 -21.46
C ILE A 16 -15.71 -9.80 -22.12
N LEU A 17 -16.95 -10.05 -22.54
CA LEU A 17 -17.90 -9.00 -22.88
C LEU A 17 -18.57 -8.49 -21.60
N CYS A 18 -18.57 -7.17 -21.41
CA CYS A 18 -19.19 -6.51 -20.27
C CYS A 18 -19.88 -5.23 -20.74
N THR A 19 -20.91 -4.82 -20.01
CA THR A 19 -21.57 -3.53 -20.20
C THR A 19 -20.62 -2.39 -19.83
N PRO A 20 -20.83 -1.16 -20.34
CA PRO A 20 -19.98 -0.03 -20.00
C PRO A 20 -20.00 0.30 -18.50
N GLU A 21 -21.11 0.05 -17.81
CA GLU A 21 -21.25 0.28 -16.37
C GLU A 21 -20.44 -0.73 -15.54
N GLU A 22 -20.56 -2.01 -15.85
CA GLU A 22 -19.75 -3.06 -15.22
C GLU A 22 -18.26 -2.82 -15.42
N LYS A 23 -17.87 -2.41 -16.64
CA LYS A 23 -16.47 -2.10 -16.94
C LYS A 23 -15.94 -0.97 -16.05
N LYS A 24 -16.69 0.11 -15.86
CA LYS A 24 -16.30 1.22 -14.98
C LYS A 24 -16.16 0.76 -13.53
N LEU A 25 -17.16 0.04 -13.00
CA LEU A 25 -17.13 -0.45 -11.63
C LEU A 25 -15.95 -1.39 -11.36
N ILE A 26 -15.61 -2.26 -12.32
CA ILE A 26 -14.46 -3.16 -12.20
C ILE A 26 -13.15 -2.36 -12.25
N GLN A 27 -13.05 -1.34 -13.10
CA GLN A 27 -11.88 -0.46 -13.18
C GLN A 27 -11.66 0.31 -11.89
N GLU A 28 -12.70 0.93 -11.33
CA GLU A 28 -12.63 1.67 -10.06
C GLU A 28 -12.20 0.77 -8.90
N LYS A 29 -12.75 -0.44 -8.80
CA LYS A 29 -12.35 -1.41 -7.77
C LYS A 29 -10.91 -1.88 -7.92
N ALA A 30 -10.47 -2.09 -9.16
CA ALA A 30 -9.08 -2.47 -9.44
C ALA A 30 -8.11 -1.32 -9.10
N GLU A 31 -8.48 -0.08 -9.42
CA GLU A 31 -7.71 1.12 -9.12
C GLU A 31 -7.62 1.40 -7.62
N ALA A 32 -8.72 1.30 -6.89
CA ALA A 32 -8.75 1.38 -5.43
C ALA A 32 -7.87 0.30 -4.77
N SER A 33 -7.79 -0.89 -5.40
CA SER A 33 -6.91 -1.97 -4.96
C SER A 33 -5.44 -1.78 -5.38
N GLY A 34 -5.15 -0.80 -6.25
CA GLY A 34 -3.83 -0.55 -6.82
C GLY A 34 -3.31 -1.67 -7.73
N LEU A 35 -4.22 -2.43 -8.36
CA LEU A 35 -3.92 -3.57 -9.23
C LEU A 35 -4.41 -3.30 -10.66
N SER A 36 -3.81 -3.97 -11.64
CA SER A 36 -4.42 -4.03 -12.98
C SER A 36 -5.73 -4.81 -12.94
N VAL A 37 -6.69 -4.46 -13.81
CA VAL A 37 -8.01 -5.13 -13.88
C VAL A 37 -7.89 -6.66 -13.99
N GLY A 38 -6.99 -7.15 -14.86
CA GLY A 38 -6.77 -8.59 -15.02
C GLY A 38 -6.08 -9.26 -13.82
N GLU A 39 -5.29 -8.52 -13.04
CA GLU A 39 -4.77 -9.03 -11.77
C GLU A 39 -5.83 -9.02 -10.67
N PHE A 40 -6.62 -7.96 -10.56
CA PHE A 40 -7.74 -7.84 -9.64
C PHE A 40 -8.73 -9.01 -9.82
N LEU A 41 -9.21 -9.23 -11.05
CA LEU A 41 -10.12 -10.33 -11.36
C LEU A 41 -9.52 -11.71 -11.08
N ARG A 42 -8.24 -11.94 -11.39
CA ARG A 42 -7.56 -13.20 -11.06
C ARG A 42 -7.45 -13.41 -9.55
N ARG A 43 -7.19 -12.35 -8.77
CA ARG A 43 -7.14 -12.47 -7.30
C ARG A 43 -8.53 -12.76 -6.73
N CYS A 44 -9.56 -12.08 -7.21
CA CYS A 44 -10.96 -12.34 -6.85
C CYS A 44 -11.34 -13.80 -7.13
N ALA A 45 -11.11 -14.29 -8.35
CA ALA A 45 -11.46 -15.64 -8.77
C ALA A 45 -10.71 -16.74 -8.00
N LEU A 46 -9.48 -16.46 -7.55
CA LEU A 46 -8.65 -17.41 -6.80
C LEU A 46 -8.74 -17.23 -5.28
N GLY A 47 -9.63 -16.37 -4.78
CA GLY A 47 -9.76 -16.08 -3.34
C GLY A 47 -8.50 -15.53 -2.69
N ARG A 48 -7.62 -14.88 -3.48
CA ARG A 48 -6.36 -14.34 -2.96
C ARG A 48 -6.59 -12.98 -2.31
N ARG A 49 -5.86 -12.70 -1.23
CA ARG A 49 -5.95 -11.43 -0.52
C ARG A 49 -5.63 -10.25 -1.46
N ILE A 50 -6.56 -9.30 -1.52
CA ILE A 50 -6.40 -8.03 -2.21
C ILE A 50 -6.08 -7.01 -1.12
N THR A 51 -4.79 -6.77 -0.91
CA THR A 51 -4.33 -5.70 -0.03
C THR A 51 -4.41 -4.41 -0.83
N PRO A 52 -5.20 -3.40 -0.39
CA PRO A 52 -5.16 -2.09 -1.02
C PRO A 52 -3.73 -1.60 -1.01
N LYS A 53 -3.33 -0.91 -2.07
CA LYS A 53 -2.00 -0.35 -2.18
C LYS A 53 -1.96 0.88 -1.29
N THR A 54 -1.81 0.66 0.01
CA THR A 54 -1.46 1.71 0.97
C THR A 54 -0.29 2.47 0.39
N ASP A 55 -0.30 3.80 0.50
CA ASP A 55 0.65 4.67 -0.16
C ASP A 55 2.06 4.44 0.44
N VAL A 56 2.76 3.40 -0.06
CA VAL A 56 4.01 2.89 0.52
C VAL A 56 5.07 3.99 0.53
N LYS A 57 5.02 4.88 -0.46
CA LYS A 57 5.86 6.06 -0.53
C LYS A 57 5.59 7.00 0.64
N LEU A 58 4.33 7.34 0.89
CA LEU A 58 3.91 8.19 2.01
C LEU A 58 4.33 7.59 3.36
N ILE A 59 4.10 6.28 3.58
CA ILE A 59 4.53 5.59 4.81
C ILE A 59 6.06 5.63 4.95
N SER A 60 6.79 5.43 3.85
CA SER A 60 8.26 5.47 3.88
C SER A 60 8.78 6.87 4.23
N GLU A 61 8.14 7.94 3.74
CA GLU A 61 8.50 9.32 4.06
C GLU A 61 8.18 9.67 5.51
N LEU A 62 7.00 9.28 6.01
CA LEU A 62 6.63 9.46 7.43
C LEU A 62 7.55 8.67 8.38
N SER A 63 8.03 7.50 7.94
CA SER A 63 8.99 6.72 8.73
C SER A 63 10.36 7.38 8.75
N LYS A 64 10.80 7.97 7.63
CA LYS A 64 12.06 8.72 7.55
C LYS A 64 12.01 9.98 8.43
N THR A 65 10.91 10.72 8.43
CA THR A 65 10.76 11.91 9.29
C THR A 65 10.81 11.54 10.77
N GLY A 66 10.17 10.44 11.17
CA GLY A 66 10.27 9.92 12.54
C GLY A 66 11.70 9.51 12.94
N LEU A 67 12.47 8.93 12.02
CA LEU A 67 13.88 8.60 12.26
C LEU A 67 14.73 9.87 12.49
N LEU A 68 14.58 10.88 11.63
CA LEU A 68 15.27 12.17 11.76
C LEU A 68 14.93 12.84 13.09
N GLN A 69 13.66 12.78 13.50
CA GLN A 69 13.24 13.34 14.78
C GLN A 69 13.86 12.62 15.99
N LYS A 70 14.01 11.29 15.91
CA LYS A 70 14.72 10.52 16.93
C LYS A 70 16.21 10.91 17.01
N GLN A 71 16.84 11.18 15.86
CA GLN A 71 18.23 11.66 15.83
C GLN A 71 18.35 13.03 16.51
N LEU A 72 17.47 13.97 16.16
CA LEU A 72 17.43 15.30 16.79
C LEU A 72 17.21 15.23 18.30
N PHE A 73 16.35 14.34 18.78
CA PHE A 73 16.15 14.11 20.22
C PHE A 73 17.43 13.65 20.93
N ASN A 74 18.16 12.72 20.32
CA ASN A 74 19.42 12.21 20.87
C ASN A 74 20.52 13.30 20.89
N GLU A 75 20.58 14.12 19.84
CA GLU A 75 21.53 15.24 19.72
C GLU A 75 21.21 16.36 20.72
N GLY A 76 19.92 16.65 20.93
CA GLY A 76 19.43 17.65 21.86
C GLY A 76 19.55 17.29 23.33
N LYS A 77 20.05 16.09 23.69
CA LYS A 77 20.20 15.61 25.08
C LYS A 77 18.97 15.84 25.97
N GLY A 78 17.77 15.77 25.40
CA GLY A 78 16.50 15.92 26.13
C GLY A 78 15.98 17.34 26.29
N VAL A 79 16.62 18.36 25.71
CA VAL A 79 16.03 19.70 25.56
C VAL A 79 14.75 19.55 24.70
N HIS A 80 13.59 20.01 25.18
CA HIS A 80 12.25 19.80 24.56
C HIS A 80 11.74 18.35 24.45
N SER A 81 12.10 17.46 25.39
CA SER A 81 11.72 16.04 25.35
C SER A 81 10.21 15.76 25.19
N GLN A 82 9.35 16.61 25.74
CA GLN A 82 7.88 16.49 25.60
C GLN A 82 7.41 16.77 24.17
N GLU A 83 7.89 17.85 23.54
CA GLU A 83 7.51 18.24 22.19
C GLU A 83 7.93 17.18 21.16
N TYR A 84 9.13 16.61 21.30
CA TYR A 84 9.59 15.50 20.45
C TYR A 84 8.71 14.25 20.60
N SER A 85 8.29 13.95 21.82
CA SER A 85 7.43 12.80 22.11
C SER A 85 6.05 12.95 21.48
N ASP A 86 5.46 14.15 21.57
CA ASP A 86 4.15 14.45 21.00
C ASP A 86 4.14 14.30 19.47
N ILE A 87 5.18 14.77 18.80
CA ILE A 87 5.28 14.66 17.34
C ILE A 87 5.49 13.19 16.91
N LEU A 88 6.29 12.40 17.64
CA LEU A 88 6.43 10.97 17.36
C LEU A 88 5.10 10.22 17.53
N VAL A 89 4.31 10.59 18.54
CA VAL A 89 2.95 10.05 18.73
C VAL A 89 2.03 10.46 17.58
N ALA A 90 2.11 11.71 17.11
CA ALA A 90 1.33 12.19 15.97
C ALA A 90 1.71 11.47 14.66
N LEU A 91 3.00 11.27 14.40
CA LEU A 91 3.51 10.52 13.24
C LEU A 91 3.02 9.06 13.28
N LYS A 92 3.10 8.40 14.44
CA LYS A 92 2.58 7.04 14.61
C LYS A 92 1.08 6.97 14.32
N LYS A 93 0.30 7.93 14.83
CA LYS A 93 -1.15 8.02 14.56
C LYS A 93 -1.43 8.23 13.07
N ALA A 94 -0.64 9.05 12.38
CA ALA A 94 -0.79 9.30 10.95
C ALA A 94 -0.53 8.03 10.12
N ILE A 95 0.56 7.30 10.42
CA ILE A 95 0.89 6.03 9.74
C ILE A 95 -0.23 5.01 9.93
N LEU A 96 -0.74 4.85 11.16
CA LEU A 96 -1.85 3.94 11.43
C LEU A 96 -3.11 4.34 10.66
N LYS A 97 -3.45 5.63 10.60
CA LYS A 97 -4.61 6.10 9.81
C LYS A 97 -4.46 5.81 8.31
N ILE A 98 -3.24 5.83 7.78
CA ILE A 98 -2.97 5.52 6.37
C ILE A 98 -3.09 4.01 6.13
N ASP A 99 -2.61 3.19 7.06
CA ASP A 99 -2.62 1.73 6.95
C ASP A 99 -4.03 1.12 7.15
N PHE A 100 -4.86 1.76 7.98
CA PHE A 100 -6.25 1.36 8.26
C PHE A 100 -7.30 2.16 7.48
N LYS A 101 -6.91 2.89 6.43
CA LYS A 101 -7.89 3.58 5.58
C LYS A 101 -8.62 2.54 4.71
N GLU A 102 -9.69 1.97 5.28
CA GLU A 102 -10.75 1.25 4.59
C GLU A 102 -11.50 2.15 3.60
#